data_AF-A0A9D5NBW0-F1
#
_entry.id   AF-A0A9D5NBW0-F1
#
_cell.length_a   1.000
_cell.length_b   1.000
_cell.length_c   1.000
_cell.angle_alpha   90.00
_cell.angle_beta   90.00
_cell.angle_gamma   90.00
#
_symmetry.space_group_name_H-M   'P 1'
#
loop_
_entity.id
_entity.type
_entity.pdbx_description
1 polymer ?
#
loop_
_entity_poly.entity_id
_entity_poly.type
_entity_poly.pdbx_seq_one_letter_code
_entity_poly.pdbx_strand_id
1 'polypeptide(L)'
;MAKKRKQVKPEIEKETDYYDLKKDAVQALAEADESNSPEVSEEELKKYRSTTGLHLAPWLKAVLIKFWFAGAVCFFFIWGLGIYMADVYDTLLVTGIGMGIVTDILTNNALRFIERTRGENERFIMVTKRGYFSFILNILYAWLVVFFVYTLYNVINLMAANISGQPDKIFLGVEPILFGLFYLGFDLLFIEIKHFIISVLEKSGKHTKNR
;
A
#
# COMPACT_ATOMS: atom_id res chain seq x y z
N MET A 1 -4.07 29.99 -79.16
CA MET A 1 -3.63 30.44 -77.83
C MET A 1 -4.23 29.51 -76.78
N ALA A 2 -3.39 28.74 -76.09
CA ALA A 2 -3.82 27.68 -75.17
C ALA A 2 -4.14 28.23 -73.77
N LYS A 3 -5.29 27.81 -73.22
CA LYS A 3 -5.85 28.22 -71.94
C LYS A 3 -5.03 27.59 -70.79
N LYS A 4 -4.27 28.38 -70.03
CA LYS A 4 -3.56 27.92 -68.82
C LYS A 4 -4.54 27.43 -67.76
N ARG A 5 -4.49 26.13 -67.42
CA ARG A 5 -5.15 25.55 -66.24
C ARG A 5 -4.53 26.16 -64.99
N LYS A 6 -5.34 26.82 -64.15
CA LYS A 6 -4.95 27.25 -62.81
C LYS A 6 -4.72 25.99 -61.95
N GLN A 7 -3.51 25.84 -61.42
CA GLN A 7 -3.22 24.88 -60.36
C GLN A 7 -3.97 25.33 -59.11
N VAL A 8 -4.86 24.47 -58.63
CA VAL A 8 -5.56 24.65 -57.35
C VAL A 8 -4.53 24.44 -56.24
N LYS A 9 -4.46 25.40 -55.31
CA LYS A 9 -3.51 25.41 -54.19
C LYS A 9 -3.75 24.21 -53.25
N PRO A 10 -2.68 23.59 -52.71
CA PRO A 10 -2.75 22.45 -51.77
C PRO A 10 -3.21 22.81 -50.35
N GLU A 11 -3.60 24.06 -50.08
CA GLU A 11 -4.05 24.52 -48.75
C GLU A 11 -5.48 24.07 -48.42
N ILE A 12 -6.37 23.93 -49.42
CA ILE A 12 -7.80 23.67 -49.19
C ILE A 12 -8.06 22.19 -48.86
N GLU A 13 -7.27 21.25 -49.39
CA GLU A 13 -7.40 19.81 -49.09
C GLU A 13 -7.11 19.48 -47.62
N LYS A 14 -6.26 20.26 -46.93
CA LYS A 14 -5.90 19.99 -45.53
C LYS A 14 -6.96 20.42 -44.52
N GLU A 15 -7.79 21.42 -44.84
CA GLU A 15 -8.88 21.86 -43.97
C GLU A 15 -10.10 20.94 -44.05
N THR A 16 -10.36 20.33 -45.21
CA THR A 16 -11.45 19.36 -45.37
C THR A 16 -11.16 18.02 -44.67
N ASP A 17 -9.89 17.58 -44.65
CA ASP A 17 -9.45 16.34 -44.01
C ASP A 17 -9.51 16.40 -42.46
N TYR A 18 -9.62 17.60 -41.88
CA TYR A 18 -9.73 17.79 -40.43
C TYR A 18 -11.13 17.41 -39.87
N TYR A 19 -12.18 17.59 -40.66
CA TYR A 19 -13.56 17.30 -40.26
C TYR A 19 -14.05 15.92 -40.71
N ASP A 20 -13.28 15.22 -41.52
CA ASP A 20 -13.58 13.86 -41.90
C ASP A 20 -13.26 12.90 -40.74
N LEU A 21 -14.31 12.28 -40.21
CA LEU A 21 -14.18 11.25 -39.19
C LEU A 21 -13.38 10.09 -39.79
N LYS A 22 -12.18 9.83 -39.25
CA LYS A 22 -11.34 8.70 -39.64
C LYS A 22 -11.92 7.40 -39.09
N LYS A 23 -12.96 6.90 -39.76
CA LYS A 23 -13.71 5.69 -39.37
C LYS A 23 -12.79 4.49 -39.17
N ASP A 24 -11.77 4.34 -40.00
CA ASP A 24 -10.80 3.25 -39.90
C ASP A 24 -9.97 3.32 -38.62
N ALA A 25 -9.58 4.52 -38.18
CA ALA A 25 -8.87 4.71 -36.92
C ALA A 25 -9.78 4.44 -35.71
N VAL A 26 -11.06 4.82 -35.80
CA VAL A 26 -12.06 4.53 -34.76
C VAL A 26 -12.31 3.02 -34.66
N GLN A 27 -12.40 2.34 -35.80
CA GLN A 27 -12.59 0.89 -35.85
C GLN A 27 -11.36 0.15 -35.34
N ALA A 28 -10.15 0.59 -35.72
CA ALA A 28 -8.91 0.05 -35.18
C ALA A 28 -8.79 0.23 -33.67
N LEU A 29 -9.29 1.35 -33.10
CA LEU A 29 -9.37 1.55 -31.66
C LEU A 29 -10.42 0.65 -30.99
N ALA A 30 -11.56 0.41 -31.65
CA ALA A 30 -12.62 -0.44 -31.13
C ALA A 30 -12.25 -1.94 -31.16
N GLU A 31 -11.43 -2.34 -32.14
CA GLU A 31 -10.92 -3.70 -32.34
C GLU A 31 -9.50 -3.88 -31.77
N ALA A 32 -9.00 -2.90 -31.01
CA ALA A 32 -7.66 -2.95 -30.44
C ALA A 32 -7.55 -4.08 -29.40
N ASP A 33 -6.66 -5.02 -29.67
CA ASP A 33 -6.25 -6.10 -28.77
C ASP A 33 -4.71 -6.12 -28.68
N GLU A 34 -4.14 -6.88 -27.74
CA GLU A 34 -2.68 -6.98 -27.55
C GLU A 34 -1.95 -7.39 -28.84
N SER A 35 -2.61 -8.12 -29.74
CA SER A 35 -2.05 -8.56 -31.02
C SER A 35 -2.16 -7.56 -32.18
N ASN A 36 -3.02 -6.54 -32.08
CA ASN A 36 -3.33 -5.60 -33.16
C ASN A 36 -2.94 -4.15 -32.83
N SER A 37 -2.31 -3.95 -31.66
CA SER A 37 -1.86 -2.64 -31.22
C SER A 37 -0.56 -2.24 -31.93
N PRO A 38 -0.40 -0.98 -32.38
CA PRO A 38 0.84 -0.53 -32.99
C PRO A 38 2.00 -0.63 -31.98
N GLU A 39 3.16 -1.09 -32.42
CA GLU A 39 4.36 -1.12 -31.59
C GLU A 39 4.81 0.31 -31.27
N VAL A 40 4.52 0.77 -30.05
CA VAL A 40 4.94 2.08 -29.56
C VAL A 40 6.35 1.96 -29.00
N SER A 41 7.25 2.86 -29.42
CA SER A 41 8.60 2.90 -28.85
C SER A 41 8.57 3.26 -27.36
N GLU A 42 9.46 2.65 -26.57
CA GLU A 42 9.64 2.96 -25.15
C GLU A 42 9.91 4.47 -24.91
N GLU A 43 10.52 5.15 -25.89
CA GLU A 43 10.79 6.59 -25.86
C GLU A 43 9.51 7.44 -25.97
N GLU A 44 8.56 7.05 -26.81
CA GLU A 44 7.24 7.70 -26.89
C GLU A 44 6.41 7.46 -25.63
N LEU A 45 6.43 6.23 -25.08
CA LEU A 45 5.75 5.93 -23.82
C LEU A 45 6.32 6.77 -22.66
N LYS A 46 7.64 6.99 -22.65
CA LYS A 46 8.32 7.80 -21.63
C LYS A 46 7.93 9.28 -21.68
N LYS A 47 7.54 9.81 -22.85
CA LYS A 47 7.05 11.18 -23.00
C LYS A 47 5.72 11.42 -22.29
N TYR A 48 4.86 10.40 -22.23
CA TYR A 48 3.55 10.46 -21.56
C TYR A 48 3.58 9.94 -20.12
N ARG A 49 4.64 9.24 -19.74
CA ARG A 49 4.88 8.89 -18.33
C ARG A 49 5.37 10.15 -17.59
N SER A 50 4.47 10.81 -16.87
CA SER A 50 4.81 11.95 -16.02
C SER A 50 5.94 11.54 -15.06
N THR A 51 7.16 11.98 -15.36
CA THR A 51 8.38 11.67 -14.60
C THR A 51 8.58 12.69 -13.47
N THR A 52 7.47 13.17 -12.90
CA THR A 52 7.47 14.23 -11.89
C THR A 52 6.98 13.65 -10.59
N GLY A 53 7.88 12.94 -9.91
CA GLY A 53 7.64 12.36 -8.59
C GLY A 53 8.92 11.80 -8.01
N LEU A 54 9.06 11.86 -6.68
CA LEU A 54 10.17 11.23 -5.96
C LEU A 54 10.25 9.74 -6.33
N HIS A 55 11.35 9.32 -6.95
CA HIS A 55 11.65 7.93 -7.28
C HIS A 55 12.01 7.12 -6.02
N LEU A 56 11.04 6.95 -5.13
CA LEU A 56 11.19 6.06 -3.97
C LEU A 56 11.15 4.60 -4.43
N ALA A 57 11.99 3.77 -3.83
CA ALA A 57 11.97 2.32 -4.05
C ALA A 57 10.58 1.74 -3.68
N PRO A 58 10.07 0.74 -4.41
CA PRO A 58 8.74 0.17 -4.15
C PRO A 58 8.53 -0.29 -2.70
N TRP A 59 9.55 -0.93 -2.12
CA TRP A 59 9.50 -1.37 -0.71
C TRP A 59 9.38 -0.20 0.27
N LEU A 60 10.07 0.92 0.00
CA LEU A 60 10.07 2.09 0.87
C LEU A 60 8.71 2.78 0.84
N LYS A 61 8.05 2.81 -0.33
CA LYS A 61 6.66 3.30 -0.44
C LYS A 61 5.71 2.45 0.40
N ALA A 62 5.84 1.12 0.34
CA ALA A 62 5.00 0.22 1.12
C ALA A 62 5.18 0.41 2.63
N VAL A 63 6.43 0.51 3.09
CA VAL A 63 6.78 0.77 4.50
C VAL A 63 6.24 2.14 4.95
N LEU A 64 6.44 3.18 4.15
CA LEU A 64 5.99 4.53 4.48
C LEU A 64 4.47 4.61 4.64
N ILE A 65 3.72 3.92 3.77
CA ILE A 65 2.26 3.88 3.83
C ILE A 65 1.77 3.18 5.09
N LYS A 66 2.36 2.03 5.42
CA LYS A 66 2.03 1.31 6.65
C LYS A 66 2.33 2.14 7.89
N PHE A 67 3.52 2.73 7.93
CA PHE A 67 3.94 3.64 9.01
C PHE A 67 2.95 4.79 9.18
N TRP A 68 2.59 5.43 8.07
CA TRP A 68 1.68 6.57 8.05
C TRP A 68 0.29 6.21 8.58
N PHE A 69 -0.30 5.12 8.09
CA PHE A 69 -1.63 4.69 8.55
C PHE A 69 -1.61 4.25 10.02
N ALA A 70 -0.55 3.56 10.48
CA ALA A 70 -0.40 3.21 11.89
C ALA A 70 -0.32 4.46 12.79
N GLY A 71 0.48 5.47 12.39
CA GLY A 71 0.56 6.74 13.10
C GLY A 71 -0.77 7.51 13.08
N ALA A 72 -1.46 7.54 11.94
CA ALA A 72 -2.78 8.18 11.82
C ALA A 72 -3.81 7.52 12.74
N VAL A 73 -3.84 6.18 12.82
CA VAL A 73 -4.72 5.46 13.76
C VAL A 73 -4.38 5.81 15.20
N CYS A 74 -3.11 5.86 15.59
CA CYS A 74 -2.72 6.32 16.91
C CYS A 74 -3.22 7.73 17.22
N PHE A 75 -3.09 8.66 16.26
CA PHE A 75 -3.54 10.03 16.44
C PHE A 75 -5.06 10.13 16.64
N PHE A 76 -5.87 9.44 15.83
CA PHE A 76 -7.32 9.52 15.95
C PHE A 76 -7.88 8.70 17.12
N PHE A 77 -7.34 7.51 17.38
CA PHE A 77 -7.89 6.58 18.36
C PHE A 77 -7.27 6.77 19.74
N ILE A 78 -5.94 6.73 19.85
CA ILE A 78 -5.28 6.81 21.17
C ILE A 78 -5.30 8.25 21.67
N TRP A 79 -4.95 9.23 20.83
CA TRP A 79 -4.97 10.64 21.24
C TRP A 79 -6.35 11.27 21.14
N GLY A 80 -7.06 11.08 20.03
CA GLY A 80 -8.38 11.66 19.84
C GLY A 80 -9.45 11.01 20.72
N LEU A 81 -9.67 9.70 20.53
CA LEU A 81 -10.72 8.98 21.23
C LEU A 81 -10.36 8.67 22.70
N GLY A 82 -9.07 8.54 23.01
CA GLY A 82 -8.58 8.27 24.36
C GLY A 82 -8.92 9.35 25.39
N ILE A 83 -9.21 10.58 24.96
CA ILE A 83 -9.69 11.65 25.85
C ILE A 83 -11.09 11.32 26.41
N TYR A 84 -11.90 10.58 25.64
CA TYR A 84 -13.28 10.23 26.01
C TYR A 84 -13.38 8.84 26.68
N MET A 85 -12.32 8.05 26.63
CA MET A 85 -12.27 6.69 27.18
C MET A 85 -11.56 6.73 28.54
N ALA A 86 -12.25 6.31 29.60
CA ALA A 86 -11.66 6.26 30.94
C ALA A 86 -10.74 5.06 31.14
N ASP A 87 -11.01 3.94 30.44
CA ASP A 87 -10.23 2.71 30.56
C ASP A 87 -9.23 2.55 29.40
N VAL A 88 -7.99 2.21 29.75
CA VAL A 88 -6.91 1.92 28.80
C VAL A 88 -7.20 0.66 28.00
N TYR A 89 -7.85 -0.35 28.60
CA TYR A 89 -8.21 -1.59 27.92
C TYR A 89 -9.28 -1.38 26.85
N ASP A 90 -10.26 -0.53 27.12
CA ASP A 90 -11.27 -0.13 26.13
C ASP A 90 -10.60 0.63 24.97
N THR A 91 -9.70 1.54 25.30
CA THR A 91 -8.92 2.29 24.29
C THR A 91 -8.08 1.33 23.42
N LEU A 92 -7.41 0.34 24.01
CA LEU A 92 -6.64 -0.67 23.29
C LEU A 92 -7.52 -1.53 22.39
N LEU A 93 -8.67 -1.97 22.89
CA LEU A 93 -9.63 -2.78 22.14
C LEU A 93 -10.17 -2.02 20.93
N VAL A 94 -10.65 -0.79 21.14
CA VAL A 94 -11.17 0.06 20.06
C VAL A 94 -10.08 0.42 19.06
N THR A 95 -8.85 0.70 19.53
CA THR A 95 -7.70 0.97 18.66
C THR A 95 -7.34 -0.26 17.82
N GLY A 96 -7.31 -1.45 18.39
CA GLY A 96 -7.03 -2.68 17.64
C GLY A 96 -8.09 -2.97 16.56
N ILE A 97 -9.38 -2.74 16.87
CA ILE A 97 -10.46 -2.84 15.89
C ILE A 97 -10.27 -1.79 14.78
N GLY A 98 -10.07 -0.52 15.15
CA GLY A 98 -9.85 0.58 14.20
C GLY A 98 -8.65 0.32 13.30
N MET A 99 -7.54 -0.15 13.86
CA MET A 99 -6.32 -0.51 13.13
C MET A 99 -6.58 -1.66 12.16
N GLY A 100 -7.33 -2.68 12.55
CA GLY A 100 -7.73 -3.79 11.69
C GLY A 100 -8.56 -3.35 10.49
N ILE A 101 -9.57 -2.50 10.75
CA ILE A 101 -10.44 -1.91 9.72
C ILE A 101 -9.61 -1.05 8.74
N VAL A 102 -8.78 -0.15 9.27
CA VAL A 102 -7.90 0.70 8.45
C VAL A 102 -6.92 -0.15 7.64
N THR A 103 -6.38 -1.22 8.23
CA THR A 103 -5.46 -2.12 7.53
C THR A 103 -6.13 -2.81 6.36
N ASP A 104 -7.34 -3.37 6.57
CA ASP A 104 -8.07 -4.08 5.53
C ASP A 104 -8.58 -3.17 4.41
N ILE A 105 -9.19 -2.03 4.78
CA ILE A 105 -9.88 -1.14 3.84
C ILE A 105 -8.94 -0.13 3.20
N LEU A 106 -7.98 0.43 3.95
CA LEU A 106 -7.12 1.52 3.46
C LEU A 106 -5.73 1.00 3.13
N THR A 107 -5.00 0.43 4.10
CA THR A 107 -3.60 0.06 3.91
C THR A 107 -3.43 -1.01 2.82
N ASN A 108 -4.20 -2.10 2.86
CA ASN A 108 -4.09 -3.16 1.87
C ASN A 108 -4.49 -2.70 0.47
N ASN A 109 -5.52 -1.84 0.36
CA ASN A 109 -5.93 -1.28 -0.92
C ASN A 109 -4.91 -0.27 -1.47
N ALA A 110 -4.34 0.58 -0.61
CA ALA A 110 -3.27 1.50 -0.99
C ALA A 110 -2.00 0.76 -1.45
N LEU A 111 -1.63 -0.33 -0.76
CA LEU A 111 -0.50 -1.18 -1.16
C LEU A 111 -0.75 -1.82 -2.52
N ARG A 112 -1.95 -2.36 -2.77
CA ARG A 112 -2.34 -2.94 -4.06
C ARG A 112 -2.40 -1.91 -5.19
N PHE A 113 -2.77 -0.67 -4.88
CA PHE A 113 -2.84 0.42 -5.87
C PHE A 113 -1.44 0.84 -6.38
N ILE A 114 -0.41 0.70 -5.54
CA ILE A 114 0.96 1.13 -5.87
C ILE A 114 1.80 -0.01 -6.47
N GLU A 115 1.26 -1.22 -6.54
CA GLU A 115 1.90 -2.36 -7.20
C GLU A 115 2.16 -2.04 -8.68
N ARG A 116 3.42 -2.12 -9.11
CA ARG A 116 3.78 -1.99 -10.53
C ARG A 116 3.53 -3.29 -11.28
N THR A 117 3.79 -4.40 -10.62
CA THR A 117 3.47 -5.75 -11.09
C THR A 117 2.53 -6.42 -10.10
N ARG A 118 1.55 -7.16 -10.62
CA ARG A 118 0.54 -7.84 -9.81
C ARG A 118 1.22 -8.75 -8.78
N GLY A 119 1.00 -8.48 -7.50
CA GLY A 119 1.54 -9.28 -6.39
C GLY A 119 2.88 -8.79 -5.81
N GLU A 120 3.47 -7.70 -6.30
CA GLU A 120 4.77 -7.20 -5.82
C GLU A 120 4.75 -6.83 -4.32
N ASN A 121 3.62 -6.28 -3.84
CA ASN A 121 3.47 -5.82 -2.46
C ASN A 121 2.83 -6.87 -1.54
N GLU A 122 2.49 -8.07 -2.05
CA GLU A 122 1.92 -9.16 -1.23
C GLU A 122 2.87 -9.59 -0.10
N ARG A 123 4.18 -9.45 -0.30
CA ARG A 123 5.19 -9.70 0.75
C ARG A 123 5.03 -8.81 1.98
N PHE A 124 4.41 -7.63 1.81
CA PHE A 124 4.13 -6.72 2.91
C PHE A 124 2.71 -6.89 3.44
N ILE A 125 1.90 -7.83 2.94
CA ILE A 125 0.52 -8.00 3.41
C ILE A 125 0.45 -9.28 4.24
N MET A 126 -0.05 -9.19 5.47
CA MET A 126 -0.19 -10.36 6.34
C MET A 126 -1.23 -11.33 5.77
N VAL A 127 -2.45 -10.84 5.50
CA VAL A 127 -3.55 -11.62 4.92
C VAL A 127 -3.81 -11.15 3.47
N THR A 128 -3.29 -11.90 2.50
CA THR A 128 -3.38 -11.55 1.07
C THR A 128 -4.72 -11.89 0.43
N LYS A 129 -5.46 -12.86 0.99
CA LYS A 129 -6.74 -13.32 0.45
C LYS A 129 -7.81 -12.23 0.53
N ARG A 130 -8.65 -12.15 -0.50
CA ARG A 130 -9.82 -11.26 -0.54
C ARG A 130 -11.04 -12.01 0.00
N GLY A 131 -11.78 -11.42 0.93
CA GLY A 131 -13.03 -11.98 1.45
C GLY A 131 -13.34 -11.52 2.89
N TYR A 132 -14.56 -11.78 3.36
CA TYR A 132 -15.03 -11.38 4.69
C TYR A 132 -14.19 -11.96 5.83
N PHE A 133 -13.66 -13.18 5.67
CA PHE A 133 -12.75 -13.77 6.65
C PHE A 133 -11.41 -13.04 6.74
N SER A 134 -10.95 -12.42 5.65
CA SER A 134 -9.71 -11.63 5.64
C SER A 134 -9.84 -10.41 6.55
N PHE A 135 -10.99 -9.74 6.51
CA PHE A 135 -11.31 -8.60 7.36
C PHE A 135 -11.23 -8.97 8.85
N ILE A 136 -11.87 -10.08 9.27
CA ILE A 136 -11.84 -10.53 10.67
C ILE A 136 -10.41 -10.91 11.08
N LEU A 137 -9.67 -11.61 10.23
CA LEU A 137 -8.29 -11.99 10.50
C LEU A 137 -7.37 -10.77 10.62
N ASN A 138 -7.57 -9.74 9.79
CA ASN A 138 -6.83 -8.48 9.89
C ASN A 138 -7.13 -7.73 11.19
N ILE A 139 -8.37 -7.79 11.69
CA ILE A 139 -8.73 -7.24 13.01
C ILE A 139 -8.03 -8.00 14.14
N LEU A 140 -8.12 -9.33 14.15
CA LEU A 140 -7.46 -10.14 15.17
C LEU A 140 -5.94 -9.95 15.15
N TYR A 141 -5.35 -9.89 13.96
CA TYR A 141 -3.95 -9.62 13.76
C TYR A 141 -3.55 -8.23 14.27
N ALA A 142 -4.29 -7.18 13.91
CA ALA A 142 -4.01 -5.82 14.35
C ALA A 142 -4.12 -5.70 15.88
N TRP A 143 -5.11 -6.36 16.50
CA TRP A 143 -5.24 -6.40 17.95
C TRP A 143 -4.02 -7.06 18.62
N LEU A 144 -3.54 -8.16 18.05
CA LEU A 144 -2.31 -8.82 18.50
C LEU A 144 -1.11 -7.88 18.39
N VAL A 145 -0.89 -7.21 17.25
CA VAL A 145 0.21 -6.25 17.08
C VAL A 145 0.11 -5.09 18.08
N VAL A 146 -1.08 -4.50 18.25
CA VAL A 146 -1.31 -3.42 19.22
C VAL A 146 -1.00 -3.86 20.64
N PHE A 147 -1.37 -5.09 21.02
CA PHE A 147 -1.03 -5.66 22.32
C PHE A 147 0.49 -5.77 22.54
N PHE A 148 1.24 -6.21 21.53
CA PHE A 148 2.71 -6.27 21.61
C PHE A 148 3.34 -4.88 21.71
N VAL A 149 2.83 -3.92 20.94
CA VAL A 149 3.27 -2.52 21.03
C VAL A 149 3.01 -1.96 22.43
N TYR A 150 1.82 -2.15 22.97
CA TYR A 150 1.47 -1.72 24.34
C TYR A 150 2.39 -2.36 25.38
N THR A 151 2.65 -3.66 25.27
CA THR A 151 3.57 -4.37 26.17
C THR A 151 4.98 -3.81 26.07
N LEU A 152 5.46 -3.51 24.86
CA LEU A 152 6.77 -2.88 24.64
C LEU A 152 6.87 -1.52 25.35
N TYR A 153 5.86 -0.66 25.22
CA TYR A 153 5.81 0.63 25.93
C TYR A 153 5.89 0.46 27.44
N ASN A 154 5.16 -0.50 28.01
CA ASN A 154 5.20 -0.78 29.44
C ASN A 154 6.57 -1.30 29.89
N VAL A 155 7.17 -2.20 29.12
CA VAL A 155 8.51 -2.74 29.41
C VAL A 155 9.56 -1.62 29.37
N ILE A 156 9.52 -0.75 28.37
CA ILE A 156 10.45 0.39 28.27
C ILE A 156 10.26 1.35 29.45
N ASN A 157 9.02 1.71 29.79
CA ASN A 157 8.73 2.59 30.93
C ASN A 157 9.16 1.98 32.26
N LEU A 158 8.91 0.69 32.47
CA LEU A 158 9.33 -0.04 33.68
C LEU A 158 10.86 -0.07 33.81
N MET A 159 11.58 -0.35 32.72
CA MET A 159 13.05 -0.31 32.73
C MET A 159 13.58 1.10 33.01
N ALA A 160 13.00 2.13 32.39
CA ALA A 160 13.40 3.52 32.62
C ALA A 160 13.13 3.98 34.06
N ALA A 161 11.99 3.58 34.63
CA ALA A 161 11.62 3.87 36.01
C ALA A 161 12.56 3.22 37.02
N ASN A 162 12.92 1.96 36.79
CA ASN A 162 13.88 1.22 37.64
C ASN A 162 15.28 1.85 37.59
N ILE A 163 15.75 2.27 36.41
CA ILE A 163 17.07 2.91 36.25
C ILE A 163 17.09 4.30 36.89
N SER A 164 16.00 5.05 36.78
CA SER A 164 15.92 6.44 37.24
C SER A 164 15.50 6.58 38.71
N GLY A 165 15.14 5.47 39.37
CA GLY A 165 14.65 5.47 40.75
C GLY A 165 13.32 6.22 40.94
N GLN A 166 12.53 6.41 39.87
CA GLN A 166 11.26 7.13 39.88
C GLN A 166 10.15 6.21 39.36
N PRO A 167 9.47 5.44 40.24
CA PRO A 167 8.51 4.41 39.84
C PRO A 167 7.23 4.97 39.19
N ASP A 168 6.80 6.17 39.59
CA ASP A 168 5.51 6.74 39.17
C ASP A 168 5.61 7.67 37.95
N LYS A 169 6.79 7.78 37.36
CA LYS A 169 6.99 8.66 36.21
C LYS A 169 6.86 7.88 34.90
N ILE A 170 5.97 8.34 34.03
CA ILE A 170 5.90 7.88 32.64
C ILE A 170 7.03 8.60 31.87
N PHE A 171 8.03 7.84 31.43
CA PHE A 171 9.18 8.36 30.70
C PHE A 171 8.93 8.47 29.20
N LEU A 172 8.19 7.51 28.65
CA LEU A 172 7.90 7.40 27.24
C LEU A 172 6.38 7.38 27.06
N GLY A 173 5.82 8.53 26.70
CA GLY A 173 4.43 8.64 26.30
C GLY A 173 4.16 7.95 24.97
N VAL A 174 2.91 7.58 24.74
CA VAL A 174 2.47 7.08 23.44
C VAL A 174 2.30 8.26 22.51
N GLU A 175 3.08 8.30 21.42
CA GLU A 175 3.02 9.35 20.41
C GLU A 175 2.84 8.73 19.02
N PRO A 176 2.14 9.39 18.07
CA PRO A 176 1.82 8.83 16.76
C PRO A 176 3.03 8.33 15.97
N ILE A 177 4.13 9.08 15.99
CA ILE A 177 5.35 8.75 15.23
C ILE A 177 5.99 7.50 15.80
N LEU A 178 6.21 7.46 17.11
CA LEU A 178 6.88 6.34 17.76
C LEU A 178 6.00 5.08 17.76
N PHE A 179 4.69 5.26 17.96
CA PHE A 179 3.72 4.18 17.85
C PHE A 179 3.73 3.58 16.44
N GLY A 180 3.69 4.43 15.41
CA GLY A 180 3.76 3.98 14.01
C GLY A 180 5.04 3.20 13.73
N LEU A 181 6.16 3.60 14.31
CA LEU A 181 7.44 2.91 14.18
C LEU A 181 7.43 1.54 14.86
N PHE A 182 6.98 1.46 16.12
CA PHE A 182 6.89 0.19 16.85
C PHE A 182 5.88 -0.76 16.22
N TYR A 183 4.71 -0.25 15.83
CA TYR A 183 3.69 -1.03 15.12
C TYR A 183 4.24 -1.62 13.83
N LEU A 184 4.90 -0.80 13.00
CA LEU A 184 5.53 -1.27 11.77
C LEU A 184 6.65 -2.29 12.05
N GLY A 185 7.45 -2.06 13.11
CA GLY A 185 8.50 -2.99 13.51
C GLY A 185 7.95 -4.38 13.84
N PHE A 186 6.90 -4.46 14.68
CA PHE A 186 6.23 -5.72 15.00
C PHE A 186 5.51 -6.34 13.79
N ASP A 187 4.89 -5.52 12.95
CA ASP A 187 4.18 -5.97 11.76
C ASP A 187 5.14 -6.62 10.75
N LEU A 188 6.30 -6.01 10.48
CA LEU A 188 7.34 -6.61 9.66
C LEU A 188 7.91 -7.88 10.29
N LEU A 189 8.16 -7.86 11.60
CA LEU A 189 8.64 -9.04 12.33
C LEU A 189 7.68 -10.22 12.21
N PHE A 190 6.37 -10.01 12.37
CA PHE A 190 5.39 -11.11 12.22
C PHE A 190 5.25 -11.60 10.79
N ILE A 191 5.41 -10.72 9.81
CA ILE A 191 5.47 -11.12 8.40
C ILE A 191 6.71 -12.01 8.14
N GLU A 192 7.86 -11.66 8.69
CA GLU A 192 9.07 -12.48 8.59
C GLU A 192 8.91 -13.84 9.30
N ILE A 193 8.32 -13.86 10.50
CA ILE A 193 8.00 -15.10 11.21
C ILE A 193 7.07 -15.98 10.36
N LYS A 194 6.03 -15.41 9.74
CA LYS A 194 5.13 -16.14 8.83
C LYS A 194 5.92 -16.79 7.70
N HIS A 195 6.78 -16.03 7.01
CA HIS A 195 7.59 -16.56 5.91
C HIS A 195 8.56 -17.64 6.38
N PHE A 196 9.17 -17.48 7.55
CA PHE A 196 10.02 -18.48 8.16
C PHE A 196 9.26 -19.79 8.41
N ILE A 197 8.09 -19.72 9.06
CA ILE A 197 7.25 -20.90 9.34
C ILE A 197 6.86 -21.62 8.04
N ILE A 198 6.39 -20.89 7.03
CA ILE A 198 6.01 -21.47 5.72
C ILE A 198 7.23 -22.17 5.09
N SER A 199 8.39 -21.53 5.10
CA SER A 199 9.62 -22.11 4.53
C SER A 199 10.05 -23.40 5.22
N VAL A 200 9.86 -23.50 6.54
CA VAL A 200 10.16 -24.71 7.32
C VAL A 200 9.17 -25.83 6.99
N LEU A 201 7.87 -25.51 6.90
CA LEU A 201 6.83 -26.46 6.55
C LEU A 201 7.01 -27.01 5.12
N GLU A 202 7.36 -26.16 4.15
CA GLU A 202 7.63 -26.58 2.78
C GLU A 202 8.85 -27.50 2.67
N LYS A 203 9.93 -27.18 3.40
CA LYS A 203 11.13 -28.04 3.47
C LYS A 203 10.81 -29.40 4.10
N SER A 204 10.01 -29.41 5.16
CA SER A 204 9.58 -30.64 5.83
C SER A 204 8.71 -31.51 4.92
N GLY A 205 7.71 -30.92 4.24
CA GLY A 205 6.80 -31.64 3.34
C GLY A 205 7.47 -32.19 2.08
N LYS A 206 8.50 -31.52 1.55
CA LYS A 206 9.32 -32.05 0.45
C LYS A 206 10.16 -33.26 0.90
N HIS A 207 10.61 -33.28 2.14
CA HIS A 207 11.37 -34.39 2.71
C HIS A 207 10.51 -35.65 2.93
N THR A 208 9.20 -35.49 3.14
CA THR A 208 8.26 -36.60 3.32
C THR A 208 7.80 -37.22 1.99
N LYS A 209 7.84 -36.47 0.88
CA LYS A 209 7.38 -36.93 -0.44
C LYS A 209 8.43 -37.70 -1.25
N ASN A 210 9.70 -37.62 -0.84
CA ASN A 210 10.85 -38.33 -1.46
C ASN A 210 11.27 -39.60 -0.68
N ARG A 211 10.43 -40.07 0.24
CA ARG A 211 10.58 -41.36 0.94
C ARG A 211 9.38 -42.23 0.60
#